data_AF-A0A1F3ZAS9-F1
#
_entry.id   AF-A0A1F3ZAS9-F1
#
_cell.length_a   1.000
_cell.length_b   1.000
_cell.length_c   1.000
_cell.angle_alpha   90.00
_cell.angle_beta   90.00
_cell.angle_gamma   90.00
#
_symmetry.space_group_name_H-M   'P 1'
#
loop_
_entity.id
_entity.type
_entity.pdbx_description
1 polymer ?
#
loop_
_entity_poly.entity_id
_entity_poly.type
_entity_poly.pdbx_seq_one_letter_code
_entity_poly.pdbx_strand_id
1 'polypeptide(L)'
;MDGTLVMEGGQMVFRRGQLALVLPTHVAERVAGQAGRAVVLGIRAEDVASHSGESTGDCLQGRILSVLPVGSDQFLEVEVEGTKLFFRVGKEGQHKDGENAVLRVNLNRLHLFDKQDSQSLVW
;
A
#
# COMPACT_ATOMS: atom_id res chain seq x y z
N MET A 1 3.10 7.54 0.49
CA MET A 1 2.04 7.65 1.50
C MET A 1 2.67 7.71 2.87
N ASP A 2 2.36 8.72 3.67
CA ASP A 2 2.93 8.87 5.01
C ASP A 2 2.34 7.87 6.00
N GLY A 3 3.16 7.39 6.93
CA GLY A 3 2.73 6.57 8.06
C GLY A 3 3.84 6.39 9.09
N THR A 4 3.67 5.40 9.95
CA THR A 4 4.61 5.11 11.04
C THR A 4 4.89 3.62 11.08
N LEU A 5 6.14 3.25 11.35
CA LEU A 5 6.52 1.85 11.61
C LEU A 5 6.15 1.48 13.05
N VAL A 6 5.49 0.35 13.26
CA VAL A 6 5.11 -0.15 14.59
C VAL A 6 5.44 -1.63 14.71
N MET A 7 5.77 -2.07 15.92
CA MET A 7 5.93 -3.49 16.24
C MET A 7 4.65 -4.02 16.87
N GLU A 8 4.03 -5.01 16.23
CA GLU A 8 2.77 -5.61 16.68
C GLU A 8 2.85 -7.13 16.60
N GLY A 9 2.59 -7.82 17.70
CA GLY A 9 2.64 -9.29 17.73
C GLY A 9 4.00 -9.88 17.31
N GLY A 10 5.09 -9.11 17.43
CA GLY A 10 6.43 -9.52 16.98
C GLY A 10 6.72 -9.27 15.49
N GLN A 11 5.79 -8.67 14.75
CA GLN A 11 5.96 -8.31 13.34
C GLN A 11 6.12 -6.79 13.19
N MET A 12 6.93 -6.37 12.21
CA MET A 12 7.01 -4.97 11.83
C MET A 12 5.85 -4.63 10.89
N VAL A 13 5.13 -3.57 11.20
CA VAL A 13 3.92 -3.16 10.48
C VAL A 13 4.04 -1.68 10.11
N PHE A 14 3.73 -1.33 8.86
CA PHE A 14 3.47 0.05 8.47
C PHE A 14 2.03 0.39 8.82
N ARG A 15 1.83 1.47 9.59
CA ARG A 15 0.50 1.95 9.98
C ARG A 15 0.21 3.36 9.53
N ARG A 16 -1.05 3.54 9.11
CA ARG A 16 -1.67 4.83 8.83
C ARG A 16 -3.17 4.73 9.13
N GLY A 17 -3.65 5.42 10.15
CA GLY A 17 -5.07 5.33 10.55
C GLY A 17 -5.48 3.88 10.79
N GLN A 18 -6.45 3.37 10.03
CA GLN A 18 -6.88 1.97 10.10
C GLN A 18 -6.06 1.00 9.23
N LEU A 19 -5.26 1.51 8.29
CA LEU A 19 -4.41 0.69 7.45
C LEU A 19 -3.23 0.12 8.24
N ALA A 20 -3.07 -1.20 8.15
CA ALA A 20 -1.94 -1.95 8.70
C ALA A 20 -1.37 -2.90 7.64
N LEU A 21 -0.14 -2.63 7.20
CA LEU A 21 0.59 -3.48 6.25
C LEU A 21 1.74 -4.19 6.98
N VAL A 22 1.65 -5.51 7.08
CA VAL A 22 2.67 -6.36 7.71
C VAL A 22 3.86 -6.48 6.78
N LEU A 23 5.01 -5.93 7.18
CA LEU A 23 6.19 -5.93 6.35
C LEU A 23 6.76 -7.35 6.21
N PRO A 24 7.16 -7.77 4.99
CA PRO A 24 7.85 -9.04 4.79
C PRO A 24 9.13 -9.10 5.63
N THR A 25 9.56 -10.30 6.03
CA THR A 25 10.71 -10.52 6.94
C THR A 25 11.97 -9.77 6.48
N HIS A 26 12.33 -9.85 5.20
CA HIS A 26 13.52 -9.17 4.67
C HIS A 26 13.45 -7.63 4.75
N VAL A 27 12.25 -7.05 4.65
CA VAL A 27 12.03 -5.61 4.85
C VAL A 27 12.10 -5.29 6.33
N ALA A 28 11.40 -6.07 7.17
CA ALA A 28 11.34 -5.91 8.61
C ALA A 28 12.72 -5.95 9.27
N GLU A 29 13.61 -6.82 8.80
CA GLU A 29 15.01 -6.91 9.26
C GLU A 29 15.80 -5.64 8.97
N ARG A 30 15.62 -5.01 7.80
CA ARG A 30 16.31 -3.76 7.45
C ARG A 30 15.86 -2.57 8.28
N VAL A 31 14.61 -2.58 8.71
CA VAL A 31 14.04 -1.52 9.58
C VAL A 31 13.91 -1.95 11.04
N ALA A 32 14.60 -3.03 11.43
CA ALA A 32 14.58 -3.53 12.80
C ALA A 32 15.04 -2.43 13.78
N GLY A 33 14.33 -2.28 14.89
CA GLY A 33 14.61 -1.24 15.89
C GLY A 33 14.14 0.17 15.51
N GLN A 34 13.54 0.37 14.33
CA GLN A 34 13.02 1.67 13.89
C GLN A 34 11.52 1.84 14.19
N ALA A 35 10.99 1.12 15.18
CA ALA A 35 9.60 1.27 15.61
C ALA A 35 9.35 2.70 16.16
N GLY A 36 8.20 3.27 15.84
CA GLY A 36 7.84 4.66 16.12
C GLY A 36 8.35 5.66 15.08
N ARG A 37 9.19 5.25 14.12
CA ARG A 37 9.72 6.14 13.08
C ARG A 37 8.64 6.51 12.07
N ALA A 38 8.52 7.80 11.79
CA ALA A 38 7.67 8.31 10.72
C ALA A 38 8.34 8.09 9.37
N VAL A 39 7.61 7.47 8.43
CA VAL A 39 8.13 7.05 7.13
C VAL A 39 7.14 7.37 6.02
N VAL A 40 7.64 7.37 4.79
CA VAL A 40 6.85 7.43 3.56
C VAL A 40 6.94 6.09 2.86
N LEU A 41 5.79 5.44 2.67
CA LEU A 41 5.65 4.21 1.90
C LEU A 41 5.51 4.54 0.41
N GLY A 42 6.38 3.97 -0.41
CA GLY A 42 6.30 3.96 -1.87
C GLY A 42 5.85 2.59 -2.37
N ILE A 43 4.79 2.57 -3.17
CA ILE A 43 4.30 1.40 -3.90
C ILE A 43 4.19 1.81 -5.37
N ARG A 44 4.69 0.98 -6.28
CA ARG A 44 4.53 1.26 -7.71
C ARG A 44 3.08 1.03 -8.12
N ALA A 45 2.60 1.81 -9.10
CA ALA A 45 1.22 1.71 -9.54
C ALA A 45 0.85 0.29 -10.01
N GLU A 46 1.80 -0.43 -10.62
CA GLU A 46 1.62 -1.80 -11.12
C GLU A 46 1.80 -2.92 -10.09
N ASP A 47 2.30 -2.62 -8.88
CA ASP A 47 2.59 -3.63 -7.85
C ASP A 47 1.37 -3.96 -6.98
N VAL A 48 0.19 -3.98 -7.62
CA VAL A 48 -1.08 -4.31 -6.99
C VAL A 48 -1.92 -5.27 -7.83
N ALA A 49 -2.79 -6.01 -7.16
CA ALA A 49 -3.78 -6.87 -7.78
C ALA A 49 -5.14 -6.71 -7.09
N SER A 50 -6.22 -6.79 -7.87
CA SER A 50 -7.58 -6.79 -7.32
C SER A 50 -7.79 -8.01 -6.43
N HIS A 51 -8.40 -7.82 -5.27
CA HIS A 51 -8.66 -8.88 -4.30
C HIS A 51 -10.12 -8.87 -3.87
N SER A 52 -10.78 -10.02 -3.94
CA SER A 52 -12.21 -10.19 -3.59
C SER A 52 -12.43 -10.89 -2.25
N GLY A 53 -11.37 -11.23 -1.53
CA GLY A 53 -11.42 -11.88 -0.22
C GLY A 53 -11.34 -10.89 0.94
N GLU A 54 -11.24 -11.44 2.16
CA GLU A 54 -11.01 -10.64 3.37
C GLU A 54 -9.69 -9.86 3.27
N SER A 55 -9.68 -8.66 3.84
CA SER A 55 -8.49 -7.81 3.90
C SER A 55 -7.47 -8.44 4.84
N THR A 56 -6.33 -8.82 4.29
CA THR A 56 -5.17 -9.34 5.03
C THR A 56 -4.13 -8.25 5.24
N GLY A 57 -3.05 -8.56 5.98
CA GLY A 57 -1.96 -7.61 6.26
C GLY A 57 -1.14 -7.15 5.04
N ASP A 58 -1.56 -7.50 3.82
CA ASP A 58 -0.98 -7.07 2.54
C ASP A 58 -2.01 -6.38 1.63
N CYS A 59 -3.17 -5.98 2.17
CA CYS A 59 -4.22 -5.34 1.42
C CYS A 59 -4.36 -3.84 1.77
N LEU A 60 -4.63 -3.04 0.74
CA LEU A 60 -5.12 -1.67 0.85
C LEU A 60 -6.64 -1.69 0.64
N GLN A 61 -7.38 -1.09 1.55
CA GLN A 61 -8.80 -0.84 1.39
C GLN A 61 -9.03 0.64 1.15
N GLY A 62 -9.82 0.97 0.14
CA GLY A 62 -10.09 2.37 -0.19
C GLY A 62 -11.29 2.53 -1.10
N ARG A 63 -11.67 3.79 -1.31
CA ARG A 63 -12.76 4.15 -2.22
C ARG A 63 -12.20 4.52 -3.59
N ILE A 64 -12.72 3.91 -4.64
CA ILE A 64 -12.38 4.27 -6.01
C ILE A 64 -12.99 5.64 -6.31
N LEU A 65 -12.14 6.61 -6.65
CA LEU A 65 -12.54 7.95 -7.06
C LEU A 65 -12.75 8.04 -8.58
N SER A 66 -11.94 7.32 -9.36
CA SER A 66 -12.07 7.25 -10.80
C SER A 66 -11.49 5.95 -11.37
N VAL A 67 -12.08 5.47 -12.46
CA VAL A 67 -11.59 4.37 -13.28
C VAL A 67 -11.32 4.89 -14.70
N LEU A 68 -10.08 4.74 -15.16
CA LEU A 68 -9.66 5.07 -16.53
C LEU A 68 -9.23 3.79 -17.27
N PRO A 69 -10.08 3.23 -18.14
CA PRO A 69 -9.71 2.10 -18.99
C PRO A 69 -8.73 2.53 -20.10
N VAL A 70 -7.61 1.81 -20.23
CA VAL A 70 -6.58 2.06 -21.24
C VAL A 70 -6.16 0.72 -21.86
N GLY A 71 -6.84 0.33 -22.94
CA GLY A 71 -6.56 -0.92 -23.65
C GLY A 71 -6.83 -2.14 -22.77
N SER A 72 -5.78 -2.89 -22.42
CA SER A 72 -5.86 -4.06 -21.53
C SER A 72 -5.74 -3.73 -20.04
N ASP A 73 -5.46 -2.48 -19.71
CA ASP A 73 -5.24 -2.01 -18.35
C ASP A 73 -6.39 -1.08 -17.91
N GLN A 74 -6.51 -0.91 -16.60
CA GLN A 74 -7.32 0.12 -15.97
C GLN A 74 -6.44 0.88 -14.97
N PHE A 75 -6.52 2.20 -15.00
CA PHE A 75 -5.93 3.04 -13.98
C PHE A 75 -7.00 3.45 -12.98
N LEU A 76 -6.75 3.17 -11.71
CA LEU A 76 -7.64 3.49 -10.61
C LEU A 76 -7.05 4.63 -9.80
N GLU A 77 -7.80 5.70 -9.60
CA GLU A 77 -7.54 6.64 -8.51
C GLU A 77 -8.31 6.16 -7.28
N VAL A 78 -7.60 5.85 -6.19
CA VAL A 78 -8.18 5.28 -4.97
C VAL A 78 -7.82 6.14 -3.78
N GLU A 79 -8.81 6.50 -2.97
CA GLU A 79 -8.60 7.14 -1.68
C GLU A 79 -8.43 6.09 -0.58
N VAL A 80 -7.27 6.07 0.07
CA VAL A 80 -6.93 5.20 1.20
C VAL A 80 -6.51 6.08 2.38
N GLU A 81 -7.27 6.04 3.47
CA GLU A 81 -6.96 6.81 4.70
C GLU A 81 -6.63 8.29 4.42
N GLY A 82 -7.47 8.93 3.58
CA GLY A 82 -7.34 10.32 3.16
C GLY A 82 -6.18 10.62 2.20
N THR A 83 -5.50 9.61 1.66
CA THR A 83 -4.47 9.76 0.61
C THR A 83 -4.97 9.22 -0.72
N LYS A 84 -4.80 10.02 -1.78
CA LYS A 84 -5.06 9.59 -3.16
C LYS A 84 -3.87 8.81 -3.69
N LEU A 85 -4.13 7.60 -4.18
CA LEU A 85 -3.17 6.70 -4.79
C LEU A 85 -3.62 6.35 -6.20
N PHE A 86 -2.65 6.14 -7.10
CA PHE A 86 -2.90 5.74 -8.47
C PHE A 86 -2.37 4.34 -8.71
N PHE A 87 -3.23 3.44 -9.16
CA PHE A 87 -2.91 2.05 -9.40
C PHE A 87 -3.21 1.63 -10.83
N ARG A 88 -2.43 0.69 -11.34
CA ARG A 88 -2.64 0.06 -12.65
C ARG A 88 -3.00 -1.40 -12.42
N VAL A 89 -4.21 -1.78 -12.81
CA VAL A 89 -4.71 -3.16 -12.72
C VAL A 89 -5.07 -3.67 -14.11
N GLY A 90 -5.15 -5.00 -14.25
CA GLY A 90 -5.60 -5.61 -15.50
C GLY A 90 -7.11 -5.48 -15.70
N LYS A 91 -7.56 -5.52 -16.96
CA LYS A 91 -9.00 -5.46 -17.34
C LYS A 91 -9.90 -6.55 -16.74
N GLU A 92 -9.32 -7.60 -16.18
CA GLU A 92 -10.04 -8.74 -15.61
C GLU A 92 -10.85 -8.31 -14.36
N GLY A 93 -10.41 -7.24 -13.68
CA GLY A 93 -11.15 -6.61 -12.58
C GLY A 93 -12.31 -5.77 -13.09
N GLN A 94 -13.50 -5.95 -12.49
CA GLN A 94 -14.62 -5.03 -12.66
C GLN A 94 -14.54 -3.98 -11.57
N HIS A 95 -14.09 -2.78 -11.94
CA HIS A 95 -14.00 -1.63 -11.04
C HIS A 95 -14.98 -0.52 -11.45
N LYS A 96 -15.55 0.18 -10.47
CA LYS A 96 -16.53 1.25 -10.67
C LYS A 96 -16.24 2.47 -9.79
N ASP A 97 -16.51 3.64 -10.33
CA ASP A 97 -16.42 4.89 -9.57
C ASP A 97 -17.33 4.86 -8.33
N GLY A 98 -16.76 5.29 -7.21
CA GLY A 98 -17.46 5.42 -5.94
C GLY A 98 -17.56 4.16 -5.10
N GLU A 99 -17.16 2.99 -5.61
CA GLU A 99 -17.19 1.73 -4.85
C GLU A 99 -15.98 1.58 -3.91
N ASN A 100 -16.10 0.69 -2.93
CA ASN A 100 -14.97 0.29 -2.09
C ASN A 100 -14.25 -0.89 -2.74
N ALA A 101 -12.93 -0.78 -2.83
CA ALA A 101 -12.07 -1.82 -3.36
C ALA A 101 -11.05 -2.28 -2.33
N VAL A 102 -10.71 -3.57 -2.39
CA VAL A 102 -9.58 -4.16 -1.69
C VAL A 102 -8.53 -4.51 -2.74
N LEU A 103 -7.36 -3.92 -2.62
CA LEU A 103 -6.22 -4.12 -3.51
C LEU A 103 -5.10 -4.79 -2.74
N ARG A 104 -4.71 -5.97 -3.17
CA ARG A 104 -3.54 -6.66 -2.61
C ARG A 104 -2.27 -6.02 -3.17
N VAL A 105 -1.34 -5.70 -2.29
CA VAL A 105 -0.06 -5.06 -2.64
C VAL A 105 1.06 -6.09 -2.62
N ASN A 106 1.94 -6.04 -3.61
CA ASN A 106 3.19 -6.78 -3.55
C ASN A 106 4.18 -6.10 -2.58
N LEU A 107 4.09 -6.44 -1.31
CA LEU A 107 4.96 -5.88 -0.27
C LEU A 107 6.44 -6.23 -0.42
N ASN A 108 6.81 -7.22 -1.25
CA ASN A 108 8.22 -7.54 -1.50
C ASN A 108 8.91 -6.50 -2.41
N ARG A 109 8.15 -5.60 -3.03
CA ARG A 109 8.65 -4.56 -3.93
C ARG A 109 8.36 -3.14 -3.42
N LEU A 110 7.96 -3.03 -2.16
CA LEU A 110 7.72 -1.74 -1.53
C LEU A 110 9.03 -0.99 -1.30
N HIS A 111 8.91 0.32 -1.18
CA HIS A 111 10.01 1.19 -0.79
C HIS A 111 9.61 1.96 0.47
N LEU A 112 10.56 2.15 1.38
CA LEU A 112 10.38 2.96 2.58
C LEU A 112 11.39 4.10 2.58
N PHE A 113 10.90 5.30 2.83
CA PHE A 113 11.72 6.50 2.95
C PHE A 113 11.52 7.12 4.33
N ASP A 114 12.56 7.71 4.89
CA ASP A 114 12.42 8.53 6.08
C ASP A 114 11.61 9.81 5.76
N LYS A 115 10.70 10.20 6.65
CA LYS A 115 9.84 11.35 6.42
C LYS A 115 10.56 12.70 6.57
N GLN A 116 11.63 12.78 7.36
CA GLN A 116 12.35 14.03 7.63
C GLN A 116 13.30 14.39 6.49
N ASP A 117 14.09 13.43 6.01
CA ASP A 117 15.17 13.69 5.04
C ASP A 117 15.00 12.97 3.69
N SER A 118 13.93 12.19 3.53
CA SER A 118 13.64 11.40 2.32
C SER A 118 14.69 10.35 1.98
N GLN A 119 15.58 9.98 2.92
CA GLN A 119 16.53 8.89 2.70
C GLN A 119 15.81 7.56 2.56
N SER A 120 16.26 6.75 1.62
CA SER A 120 15.75 5.39 1.41
C SER A 120 16.18 4.48 2.55
N LEU A 121 15.21 3.89 3.26
CA LEU A 121 15.42 2.87 4.28
C LEU A 121 15.40 1.47 3.66
N VAL A 122 14.54 1.27 2.65
CA VAL A 122 14.42 0.02 1.89
C VAL A 122 14.17 0.34 0.43
N TRP A 123 15.00 -0.23 -0.44
CA TRP A 123 14.86 -0.27 -1.89
C TRP A 123 14.77 -1.71 -2.38
#